data_AF-A0A7R8WDQ2-F1
#
_entry.id   AF-A0A7R8WDQ2-F1
#
_cell.length_a   1.000
_cell.length_b   1.000
_cell.length_c   1.000
_cell.angle_alpha   90.00
_cell.angle_beta   90.00
_cell.angle_gamma   90.00
#
_symmetry.space_group_name_H-M   'P 1'
#
loop_
_entity.id
_entity.type
_entity.pdbx_description
1 polymer ?
#
loop_
_entity_poly.entity_id
_entity_poly.type
_entity_poly.pdbx_seq_one_letter_code
_entity_poly.pdbx_strand_id
1 'polypeptide(L)' 'MNFPRNLDRWNSPFVSDLMSPLFRADLKALSEKIQMRNTDAAFPYRHLDPKEVPNAISI' A
#
# COMPACT_ATOMS: atom_id res chain seq x y z
N MET A 1 17.88 26.73 19.43
CA MET A 1 17.24 26.71 18.09
C MET A 1 16.01 25.82 18.19
N ASN A 2 14.82 26.41 18.05
CA ASN A 2 13.54 25.69 18.07
C ASN A 2 13.24 25.17 16.65
N PHE A 3 13.16 23.86 16.47
CA PHE A 3 12.64 23.29 15.23
C PHE A 3 11.11 23.40 15.25
N PRO A 4 10.47 24.07 14.27
CA PRO A 4 9.02 24.03 14.17
C PRO A 4 8.61 22.60 13.80
N ARG A 5 7.84 21.95 14.68
CA ARG A 5 7.25 20.63 14.42
C ARG A 5 6.20 20.80 13.31
N ASN A 6 6.57 20.44 12.08
CA ASN A 6 5.66 20.29 10.93
C ASN A 6 4.72 19.07 11.11
N LEU A 7 4.09 18.91 12.27
CA LEU A 7 3.12 17.83 12.53
C LEU A 7 1.79 18.10 11.81
N ASP A 8 1.46 19.35 11.50
CA ASP A 8 0.20 19.71 10.86
C ASP A 8 0.09 19.31 9.39
N ARG A 9 1.23 19.06 8.71
CA ARG A 9 1.24 18.66 7.29
C ARG A 9 0.67 17.25 7.08
N TRP A 10 0.74 16.40 8.09
CA TRP A 10 0.22 15.02 8.06
C TRP A 10 -1.24 14.91 8.51
N ASN A 11 -1.79 15.95 9.14
CA ASN A 11 -3.18 16.04 9.57
C ASN A 11 -4.08 16.73 8.53
N SER A 12 -3.61 16.88 7.29
CA SER A 12 -4.45 17.36 6.20
C SER A 12 -5.54 16.33 5.90
N PRO A 13 -6.82 16.72 5.74
CA PRO A 13 -7.89 15.83 5.28
C PRO A 13 -7.51 15.08 4.01
N PHE A 14 -6.72 15.71 3.14
CA PHE A 14 -6.16 15.10 1.93
C PHE A 14 -5.21 13.92 2.22
N VAL A 15 -4.39 14.00 3.29
CA VAL A 15 -3.46 12.92 3.68
C VAL A 15 -4.23 11.77 4.36
N SER A 16 -5.26 12.09 5.13
CA SER A 16 -6.22 11.10 5.64
C SER A 16 -6.96 10.39 4.51
N ASP A 17 -7.31 11.12 3.44
CA ASP A 17 -7.95 10.59 2.24
C ASP A 17 -6.98 9.84 1.30
N LEU A 18 -5.68 10.09 1.37
CA LEU A 18 -4.65 9.36 0.62
C LEU A 18 -4.22 8.06 1.33
N MET A 19 -4.22 8.07 2.66
CA MET A 19 -4.08 6.88 3.54
C MET A 19 -5.44 6.22 3.83
N SER A 20 -6.42 6.48 2.97
CA SER A 20 -7.83 6.15 3.19
C SER A 20 -8.16 4.68 3.01
N PRO A 21 -9.37 4.28 3.45
CA PRO A 21 -10.01 3.05 3.02
C PRO A 21 -9.95 2.79 1.51
N LEU A 22 -9.90 3.83 0.66
CA LEU A 22 -9.83 3.68 -0.80
C LEU A 22 -8.49 3.11 -1.24
N PHE A 23 -7.37 3.63 -0.74
CA PHE A 23 -6.05 3.07 -1.05
C PHE A 23 -5.94 1.60 -0.63
N ARG A 24 -6.47 1.25 0.54
CA ARG A 24 -6.53 -0.15 1.00
C ARG A 24 -7.45 -1.02 0.14
N ALA A 25 -8.56 -0.46 -0.35
CA ALA A 25 -9.47 -1.16 -1.26
C ALA A 25 -8.80 -1.43 -2.61
N ASP A 26 -8.05 -0.46 -3.16
CA ASP A 26 -7.31 -0.60 -4.41
C ASP A 26 -6.22 -1.68 -4.30
N LEU A 27 -5.46 -1.69 -3.20
CA LEU A 27 -4.47 -2.74 -2.93
C LEU A 27 -5.11 -4.13 -2.80
N LYS A 28 -6.29 -4.22 -2.17
CA LYS A 28 -7.03 -5.47 -2.08
C LYS A 28 -7.48 -5.96 -3.46
N ALA A 29 -8.06 -5.08 -4.28
CA ALA A 29 -8.50 -5.39 -5.63
C ALA A 29 -7.32 -5.80 -6.54
N LEU A 30 -6.15 -5.17 -6.36
CA LEU A 30 -4.92 -5.53 -7.07
C LEU A 30 -4.46 -6.94 -6.67
N SER A 31 -4.44 -7.26 -5.38
CA SER A 31 -4.07 -8.60 -4.88
C SER A 31 -4.98 -9.67 -5.48
N GLU A 32 -6.30 -9.44 -5.51
CA GLU A 32 -7.27 -10.38 -6.12
C GLU A 32 -7.00 -10.61 -7.61
N LYS A 33 -6.70 -9.55 -8.38
CA LYS A 33 -6.33 -9.66 -9.80
C LYS A 33 -5.02 -10.44 -10.01
N ILE A 34 -4.03 -10.20 -9.16
CA ILE A 34 -2.75 -10.92 -9.18
C ILE A 34 -2.98 -12.41 -8.92
N GLN A 35 -3.79 -12.75 -7.92
CA GLN A 35 -4.13 -14.13 -7.58
C GLN A 35 -4.85 -14.82 -8.74
N MET A 36 -5.88 -14.18 -9.31
CA MET A 36 -6.62 -14.73 -10.45
C MET A 36 -5.71 -15.02 -11.64
N ARG A 37 -4.85 -14.07 -12.02
CA ARG A 37 -3.88 -14.25 -13.11
C ARG A 37 -2.85 -15.35 -12.80
N ASN A 38 -2.44 -15.49 -11.54
CA ASN A 38 -1.47 -16.50 -11.13
C ASN A 38 -2.04 -17.93 -11.12
N THR A 39 -3.37 -18.11 -11.06
CA THR A 39 -4.02 -19.43 -11.14
C THR A 39 -3.73 -20.13 -12.48
N ASP A 40 -3.71 -19.37 -13.57
CA ASP A 40 -3.50 -19.89 -14.92
C ASP A 40 -2.03 -19.80 -15.38
N ALA A 41 -1.15 -19.25 -14.54
CA ALA A 41 0.25 -19.05 -14.87
C ALA A 41 1.08 -20.31 -14.58
N ALA A 42 1.84 -20.79 -15.57
CA ALA A 42 2.82 -21.87 -15.37
C ALA A 42 3.86 -21.52 -14.29
N PHE A 43 4.17 -20.23 -14.12
CA PHE A 43 5.04 -19.69 -13.08
C PHE A 43 4.37 -18.50 -12.40
N PRO A 44 3.70 -18.69 -11.26
CA PRO A 44 2.98 -17.62 -10.58
C PRO A 44 3.96 -16.59 -9.99
N TYR A 45 3.74 -15.31 -10.28
CA TYR A 45 4.59 -14.22 -9.78
C TYR A 45 3.94 -13.53 -8.58
N ARG A 46 4.56 -13.63 -7.40
CA ARG A 46 3.97 -13.19 -6.12
C ARG A 46 4.71 -12.04 -5.43
N HIS A 47 5.94 -11.75 -5.84
CA HIS A 47 6.81 -10.77 -5.15
C HIS A 47 6.28 -9.33 -5.09
N LEU A 48 5.27 -8.99 -5.90
CA LEU A 48 4.60 -7.70 -5.91
C LEU A 48 3.13 -7.78 -5.48
N ASP A 49 2.67 -8.90 -4.94
CA ASP A 49 1.37 -8.97 -4.27
C ASP A 49 1.40 -8.03 -3.06
N PRO A 50 0.47 -7.06 -2.95
CA PRO A 50 0.40 -6.18 -1.79
C PRO A 50 0.37 -6.89 -0.43
N LYS A 51 -0.05 -8.17 -0.38
CA LYS A 51 0.00 -8.99 0.84
C LYS A 51 1.40 -9.47 1.22
N GLU A 52 2.30 -9.62 0.25
CA GLU A 52 3.67 -10.13 0.45
C GLU A 52 4.70 -9.00 0.56
N VAL A 53 4.37 -7.79 0.11
CA VAL A 53 5.26 -6.62 0.17
C VAL A 53 5.24 -6.01 1.57
N PRO A 54 6.40 -5.93 2.27
CA PRO A 54 6.48 -5.25 3.56
C PRO A 54 6.25 -3.75 3.39
N ASN A 55 5.51 -3.15 4.32
CA ASN A 55 5.18 -1.72 4.28
C ASN A 55 6.41 -0.80 4.41
N ALA A 56 7.49 -1.30 5.01
CA ALA A 56 8.75 -0.59 5.14
C ALA A 56 9.91 -1.58 5.09
N ILE A 57 11.08 -1.09 4.67
CA ILE A 57 12.33 -1.86 4.73
C ILE A 57 12.68 -2.03 6.20
N SER A 58 12.57 -3.27 6.68
CA SER A 58 12.99 -3.70 8.01
C SER A 58 14.00 -4.81 7.82
N ILE A 59 15.28 -4.42 7.77
CA ILE A 59 16.44 -5.32 7.73
C ILE A 59 17.13 -5.24 9.09
#